data_AF-A0A358N9A0-F1
#
_entry.id   AF-A0A358N9A0-F1
#
_cell.length_a   1.000
_cell.length_b   1.000
_cell.length_c   1.000
_cell.angle_alpha   90.00
_cell.angle_beta   90.00
_cell.angle_gamma   90.00
#
_symmetry.space_group_name_H-M   'P 1'
#
loop_
_entity.id
_entity.type
_entity.pdbx_description
1 polymer ?
#
loop_
_entity_poly.entity_id
_entity_poly.type
_entity_poly.pdbx_seq_one_letter_code
_entity_poly.pdbx_strand_id
1 'polypeptide(L)'
;MRKVNQRSLRLQPLESRNPLAGNIIGNLVGTTLALGGDAADNQLVVTEVAPNQIQVTGLTGTTINGAPSQLFTANLIESVVIRTAEGDDQVKVENLSLADTPNGYLGIFTSRGNDIVKLSNVTTTQQIRIDGGVENDRISARQTSTNGLFLVNGEHGDDHVRLSWVKAKDLKVETHGGVDRVSMYQAKALNDIAVNTGQDTDYIRLSRLKAGNDIEVRSEDGDDALSTYAMKAGQDVIVKTSSGNDLAWMYRTQAGRNVVVAMDDGNDRLTMRDTMAVDDVFMELGIGDDKARVKNVNAGDFYAAAADGQDKMELDNINAANDLHVKMGMGDDVLRISNSTALNPFFDGGPGFDTLYDLPNAFDEVLDSVNFELVI
;
A
#
# COMPACT_ATOMS: atom_id res chain seq x y z
N MET A 1 36.14 77.03 -21.41
CA MET A 1 35.09 76.03 -21.71
C MET A 1 34.74 75.27 -20.43
N ARG A 2 33.46 74.92 -20.28
CA ARG A 2 32.77 74.50 -19.05
C ARG A 2 33.01 73.00 -18.75
N LYS A 3 33.06 72.66 -17.45
CA LYS A 3 33.20 71.31 -16.84
C LYS A 3 32.42 70.18 -17.56
N VAL A 4 32.98 68.97 -17.51
CA VAL A 4 32.22 67.77 -17.11
C VAL A 4 33.10 66.89 -16.20
N ASN A 5 32.83 66.88 -14.90
CA ASN A 5 33.30 65.81 -14.01
C ASN A 5 32.35 64.63 -14.20
N GLN A 6 32.74 63.65 -15.02
CA GLN A 6 32.02 62.38 -15.07
C GLN A 6 32.35 61.61 -13.78
N ARG A 7 31.43 61.62 -12.82
CA ARG A 7 31.46 60.66 -11.72
C ARG A 7 31.17 59.28 -12.32
N SER A 8 32.14 58.37 -12.30
CA SER A 8 31.87 56.98 -12.63
C SER A 8 30.94 56.42 -11.54
N LEU A 9 29.71 56.08 -11.90
CA LEU A 9 28.86 55.26 -11.05
C LEU A 9 29.46 53.86 -11.05
N ARG A 10 30.00 53.44 -9.91
CA ARG A 10 30.40 52.05 -9.70
C ARG A 10 29.18 51.35 -9.11
N LEU A 11 28.54 50.46 -9.86
CA LEU A 11 27.70 49.43 -9.26
C LEU A 11 28.64 48.50 -8.51
N GLN A 12 28.49 48.42 -7.18
CA GLN A 12 29.02 47.26 -6.46
C GLN A 12 28.23 46.04 -6.94
N PRO A 13 28.89 44.94 -7.33
CA PRO A 13 28.18 43.68 -7.52
C PRO A 13 27.47 43.35 -6.21
N LEU A 14 26.20 42.97 -6.27
CA LEU A 14 25.52 42.37 -5.12
C LEU A 14 26.41 41.20 -4.65
N GLU A 15 26.65 41.09 -3.34
CA GLU A 15 27.27 39.90 -2.77
C GLU A 15 26.53 38.67 -3.31
N SER A 16 27.29 37.72 -3.84
CA SER A 16 26.76 36.40 -4.16
C SER A 16 26.20 35.83 -2.87
N ARG A 17 24.88 35.72 -2.78
CA ARG A 17 24.23 34.84 -1.81
C ARG A 17 24.65 33.43 -2.21
N ASN A 18 25.80 32.98 -1.73
CA ASN A 18 26.10 31.56 -1.76
C ASN A 18 24.97 30.89 -0.96
N PRO A 19 24.12 30.06 -1.58
CA PRO A 19 23.20 29.27 -0.80
C PRO A 19 24.03 28.49 0.24
N LEU A 20 23.59 28.52 1.49
CA LEU A 20 24.18 27.67 2.52
C LEU A 20 23.81 26.25 2.12
N ALA A 21 24.78 25.49 1.60
CA ALA A 21 24.58 24.08 1.32
C ALA A 21 24.12 23.36 2.61
N GLY A 22 23.08 22.54 2.52
CA GLY A 22 22.53 21.83 3.67
C GLY A 22 21.73 22.77 4.57
N ASN A 23 20.80 23.55 4.03
CA ASN A 23 19.97 24.45 4.82
C ASN A 23 18.49 24.37 4.47
N ILE A 24 17.69 24.09 5.50
CA ILE A 24 16.23 24.24 5.46
C ILE A 24 15.85 25.69 5.79
N ILE A 25 15.11 26.32 4.89
CA ILE A 25 14.44 27.60 5.14
C ILE A 25 13.08 27.32 5.75
N GLY A 26 12.87 27.74 7.00
CA GLY A 26 11.60 27.59 7.70
C GLY A 26 10.87 28.92 7.84
N ASN A 27 9.59 28.96 7.47
CA ASN A 27 8.75 30.15 7.58
C ASN A 27 7.35 29.79 8.10
N LEU A 28 6.90 30.49 9.15
CA LEU A 28 5.55 30.37 9.68
C LEU A 28 4.72 31.56 9.23
N VAL A 29 3.77 31.32 8.32
CA VAL A 29 2.87 32.35 7.77
C VAL A 29 1.43 31.95 8.06
N GLY A 30 0.70 32.81 8.76
CA GLY A 30 -0.63 32.47 9.25
C GLY A 30 -0.57 31.24 10.17
N THR A 31 -1.27 30.17 9.78
CA THR A 31 -1.32 28.88 10.50
C THR A 31 -0.46 27.80 9.85
N THR A 32 0.34 28.14 8.83
CA THR A 32 1.15 27.18 8.08
C THR A 32 2.65 27.37 8.33
N LEU A 33 3.30 26.31 8.83
CA LEU A 33 4.75 26.19 8.84
C LEU A 33 5.21 25.53 7.54
N ALA A 34 5.91 26.29 6.70
CA ALA A 34 6.55 25.78 5.49
C ALA A 34 8.06 25.63 5.73
N LEU A 35 8.59 24.45 5.45
CA LEU A 35 10.01 24.12 5.46
C LEU A 35 10.44 23.78 4.02
N GLY A 36 11.45 24.49 3.51
CA GLY A 36 12.00 24.28 2.17
C GLY A 36 13.50 24.04 2.21
N GLY A 37 13.96 22.91 1.69
CA GLY A 37 15.35 22.54 1.56
C GLY A 37 16.03 23.10 0.31
N ASP A 38 17.31 22.76 0.20
CA ASP A 38 18.16 23.06 -0.94
C ASP A 38 18.54 21.79 -1.70
N ALA A 39 19.46 21.87 -2.66
CA ALA A 39 19.81 20.71 -3.51
C ALA A 39 20.89 19.81 -2.88
N ALA A 40 21.02 19.82 -1.55
CA ALA A 40 22.01 19.07 -0.80
C ALA A 40 21.30 18.26 0.27
N ASP A 41 21.87 17.12 0.66
CA ASP A 41 21.33 16.24 1.69
C ASP A 41 20.92 17.03 2.95
N ASN A 42 19.62 17.05 3.23
CA ASN A 42 19.02 17.73 4.37
C ASN A 42 18.51 16.70 5.38
N GLN A 43 19.03 16.78 6.59
CA GLN A 43 18.61 15.89 7.69
C GLN A 43 17.99 16.74 8.80
N LEU A 44 16.72 16.47 9.15
CA LEU A 44 16.00 17.24 10.15
C LEU A 44 15.05 16.42 11.01
N VAL A 45 14.76 16.97 12.20
CA VAL A 45 13.72 16.51 13.12
C VAL A 45 12.74 17.66 13.36
N VAL A 46 11.45 17.37 13.21
CA VAL A 46 10.34 18.26 13.54
C VAL A 46 9.61 17.70 14.75
N THR A 47 9.52 18.49 15.82
CA THR A 47 8.87 18.08 17.07
C THR A 47 8.01 19.19 17.63
N GLU A 48 6.79 18.87 18.05
CA GLU A 48 5.99 19.80 18.86
C GLU A 48 6.41 19.68 20.33
N VAL A 49 7.04 20.72 20.86
CA VAL A 49 7.60 20.72 22.23
C VAL A 49 6.62 21.26 23.27
N ALA A 50 5.62 21.99 22.82
CA ALA A 50 4.45 22.44 23.55
C ALA A 50 3.34 22.77 22.53
N PRO A 51 2.05 22.88 22.94
CA PRO A 51 0.97 23.18 22.00
C PRO A 51 1.28 24.37 21.10
N ASN A 52 1.23 24.16 19.79
CA ASN A 52 1.52 25.17 18.75
C ASN A 52 2.94 25.78 18.82
N GLN A 53 3.89 25.03 19.41
CA GLN A 53 5.32 25.35 19.44
C GLN A 53 6.10 24.19 18.80
N ILE A 54 6.51 24.40 17.54
CA ILE A 54 7.20 23.39 16.75
C ILE A 54 8.69 23.74 16.69
N GLN A 55 9.52 22.88 17.25
CA GLN A 55 10.96 22.93 17.10
C GLN A 55 11.38 22.14 15.87
N VAL A 56 12.16 22.77 15.00
CA VAL A 56 12.84 22.13 13.87
C VAL A 56 14.32 22.12 14.16
N THR A 57 14.94 20.95 14.12
CA THR A 57 16.37 20.75 14.42
C THR A 57 17.04 20.11 13.22
N GLY A 58 18.09 20.76 12.72
CA GLY A 58 18.95 20.19 11.70
C GLY A 58 19.92 19.17 12.30
N LEU A 59 20.22 18.12 11.55
CA LEU A 59 21.14 17.05 11.91
C LEU A 59 22.32 17.03 10.92
N THR A 60 23.44 16.41 11.32
CA THR A 60 24.57 16.12 10.42
C THR A 60 25.07 17.34 9.62
N GLY A 61 25.02 18.53 10.23
CA GLY A 61 25.46 19.78 9.59
C GLY A 61 24.36 20.55 8.86
N THR A 62 23.17 19.96 8.66
CA THR A 62 22.01 20.70 8.17
C THR A 62 21.65 21.82 9.14
N THR A 63 21.37 23.00 8.61
CA THR A 63 20.93 24.17 9.38
C THR A 63 19.49 24.54 9.06
N ILE A 64 18.82 25.20 9.99
CA ILE A 64 17.46 25.73 9.90
C ILE A 64 17.58 27.25 9.96
N ASN A 65 17.31 27.93 8.85
CA ASN A 65 17.56 29.37 8.68
C ASN A 65 18.97 29.79 9.15
N GLY A 66 19.98 28.97 8.84
CA GLY A 66 21.38 29.22 9.20
C GLY A 66 21.77 28.89 10.64
N ALA A 67 20.86 28.36 11.47
CA ALA A 67 21.15 27.92 12.84
C ALA A 67 20.96 26.40 13.00
N PRO A 68 21.53 25.74 14.02
CA PRO A 68 21.32 24.29 14.22
C PRO A 68 19.86 23.89 14.49
N SER A 69 19.05 24.82 15.00
CA SER A 69 17.62 24.60 15.27
C SER A 69 16.87 25.92 15.34
N GLN A 70 15.56 25.87 15.08
CA GLN A 70 14.66 27.01 15.26
C GLN A 70 13.32 26.59 15.86
N LEU A 71 12.79 27.44 16.74
CA LEU A 71 11.45 27.29 17.32
C LEU A 71 10.47 28.18 16.56
N PHE A 72 9.36 27.59 16.11
CA PHE A 72 8.24 28.27 15.46
C PHE A 72 7.04 28.23 16.38
N THR A 73 6.54 29.40 16.75
CA THR A 73 5.41 29.56 17.70
C THR A 73 4.32 30.41 17.09
N ALA A 74 3.08 29.93 17.16
CA ALA A 74 1.88 30.72 16.87
C ALA A 74 0.76 30.35 17.85
N ASN A 75 -0.34 31.10 17.80
CA ASN A 75 -1.55 30.74 18.54
C ASN A 75 -2.18 29.44 17.99
N LEU A 76 -1.91 29.13 16.73
CA LEU A 76 -2.43 27.97 16.03
C LEU A 76 -1.49 27.64 14.87
N ILE A 77 -1.12 26.37 14.74
CA ILE A 77 -0.45 25.80 13.58
C ILE A 77 -1.33 24.66 13.07
N GLU A 78 -2.01 24.89 11.95
CA GLU A 78 -2.88 23.90 11.31
C GLU A 78 -2.12 23.04 10.31
N SER A 79 -1.06 23.56 9.72
CA SER A 79 -0.37 22.89 8.62
C SER A 79 1.14 22.93 8.79
N VAL A 80 1.76 21.77 8.55
CA VAL A 80 3.22 21.64 8.42
C VAL A 80 3.49 21.06 7.04
N VAL A 81 4.26 21.79 6.24
CA VAL A 81 4.62 21.37 4.88
C VAL A 81 6.13 21.36 4.75
N ILE A 82 6.69 20.20 4.48
CA ILE A 82 8.13 19.95 4.37
C ILE A 82 8.44 19.58 2.93
N ARG A 83 9.34 20.33 2.30
CA ARG A 83 9.88 20.03 0.96
C ARG A 83 11.39 20.03 1.07
N THR A 84 12.06 18.92 0.82
CA THR A 84 13.53 18.85 0.97
C THR A 84 14.30 19.09 -0.33
N ALA A 85 13.65 18.83 -1.48
CA ALA A 85 14.08 19.17 -2.84
C ALA A 85 14.95 18.13 -3.55
N GLU A 86 16.28 18.31 -3.65
CA GLU A 86 17.16 17.31 -4.24
C GLU A 86 18.20 16.89 -3.19
N GLY A 87 18.66 15.65 -3.27
CA GLY A 87 19.67 15.10 -2.36
C GLY A 87 19.12 13.92 -1.57
N ASP A 88 19.99 13.20 -0.87
CA ASP A 88 19.56 12.08 -0.02
C ASP A 88 19.10 12.62 1.34
N ASP A 89 17.81 12.91 1.47
CA ASP A 89 17.24 13.64 2.60
C ASP A 89 16.75 12.72 3.72
N GLN A 90 16.70 13.25 4.94
CA GLN A 90 16.12 12.56 6.10
C GLN A 90 15.17 13.46 6.88
N VAL A 91 13.88 13.16 6.82
CA VAL A 91 12.84 13.86 7.56
C VAL A 91 12.31 12.98 8.69
N LYS A 92 12.47 13.43 9.94
CA LYS A 92 11.81 12.82 11.10
C LYS A 92 10.77 13.77 11.66
N VAL A 93 9.56 13.29 11.88
CA VAL A 93 8.50 14.02 12.58
C VAL A 93 8.07 13.23 13.80
N GLU A 94 8.22 13.84 14.98
CA GLU A 94 8.03 13.18 16.26
C GLU A 94 7.08 13.99 17.14
N ASN A 95 6.10 13.33 17.76
CA ASN A 95 5.19 13.94 18.74
C ASN A 95 4.46 15.19 18.22
N LEU A 96 4.05 15.21 16.95
CA LEU A 96 3.36 16.33 16.33
C LEU A 96 1.84 16.15 16.39
N SER A 97 1.11 17.15 16.91
CA SER A 97 -0.35 17.18 16.93
C SER A 97 -0.89 18.40 16.18
N LEU A 98 -1.46 18.16 14.99
CA LEU A 98 -2.21 19.15 14.21
C LEU A 98 -3.72 18.88 14.35
N ALA A 99 -4.20 18.81 15.59
CA ALA A 99 -5.57 18.36 15.90
C ALA A 99 -6.50 19.45 16.45
N ASP A 100 -6.00 20.68 16.58
CA ASP A 100 -6.75 21.80 17.18
C ASP A 100 -7.91 22.29 16.30
N THR A 101 -7.85 22.04 14.99
CA THR A 101 -8.92 22.38 14.03
C THR A 101 -9.23 21.21 13.11
N PRO A 102 -10.32 21.25 12.33
CA PRO A 102 -10.62 20.23 11.32
C PRO A 102 -9.67 20.21 10.10
N ASN A 103 -8.75 21.17 9.96
CA ASN A 103 -7.92 21.38 8.77
C ASN A 103 -6.46 20.91 8.94
N GLY A 104 -6.19 20.12 9.98
CA GLY A 104 -4.85 19.66 10.33
C GLY A 104 -4.17 18.88 9.20
N TYR A 105 -3.08 19.40 8.67
CA TYR A 105 -2.40 18.85 7.50
C TYR A 105 -0.89 18.70 7.71
N LEU A 106 -0.37 17.49 7.50
CA LEU A 106 1.06 17.24 7.36
C LEU A 106 1.35 16.80 5.93
N GLY A 107 2.21 17.55 5.24
CA GLY A 107 2.73 17.19 3.92
C GLY A 107 4.25 17.10 3.93
N ILE A 108 4.81 16.01 3.41
CA ILE A 108 6.26 15.79 3.26
C ILE A 108 6.52 15.38 1.82
N PHE A 109 7.46 16.06 1.17
CA PHE A 109 7.81 15.85 -0.25
C PHE A 109 9.33 15.87 -0.39
N THR A 110 9.94 14.76 -0.80
CA THR A 110 11.41 14.64 -0.85
C THR A 110 12.00 14.67 -2.26
N SER A 111 11.16 14.45 -3.29
CA SER A 111 11.40 14.82 -4.69
C SER A 111 12.47 14.00 -5.42
N ARG A 112 13.78 14.27 -5.30
CA ARG A 112 14.82 13.46 -5.97
C ARG A 112 15.89 13.06 -4.95
N GLY A 113 16.16 11.77 -4.85
CA GLY A 113 17.24 11.22 -4.03
C GLY A 113 16.76 9.97 -3.30
N ASN A 114 17.65 9.32 -2.55
CA ASN A 114 17.30 8.16 -1.73
C ASN A 114 16.93 8.63 -0.33
N ASP A 115 15.66 8.93 -0.14
CA ASP A 115 15.18 9.66 1.02
C ASP A 115 14.71 8.75 2.16
N ILE A 116 14.69 9.32 3.36
CA ILE A 116 14.18 8.65 4.55
C ILE A 116 13.15 9.53 5.25
N VAL A 117 11.90 9.10 5.25
CA VAL A 117 10.81 9.76 5.99
C VAL A 117 10.36 8.88 7.16
N LYS A 118 10.35 9.44 8.37
CA LYS A 118 9.93 8.74 9.60
C LYS A 118 8.92 9.57 10.39
N LEU A 119 7.73 9.01 10.60
CA LEU A 119 6.72 9.57 11.49
C LEU A 119 6.62 8.72 12.76
N SER A 120 6.64 9.37 13.93
CA SER A 120 6.41 8.73 15.21
C SER A 120 5.49 9.57 16.08
N ASN A 121 4.36 9.00 16.52
CA ASN A 121 3.40 9.68 17.38
C ASN A 121 2.89 11.00 16.74
N VAL A 122 2.35 10.90 15.52
CA VAL A 122 1.85 12.05 14.76
C VAL A 122 0.33 11.98 14.67
N THR A 123 -0.37 13.08 14.93
CA THR A 123 -1.83 13.19 14.79
C THR A 123 -2.21 14.39 13.94
N THR A 124 -3.09 14.20 12.95
CA THR A 124 -3.71 15.29 12.18
C THR A 124 -5.23 15.08 12.09
N THR A 125 -5.98 16.07 11.61
CA THR A 125 -7.44 15.94 11.43
C THR A 125 -7.85 15.82 9.98
N GLN A 126 -7.15 16.45 9.05
CA GLN A 126 -7.50 16.40 7.63
C GLN A 126 -6.69 15.35 6.88
N GLN A 127 -5.36 15.45 6.91
CA GLN A 127 -4.55 14.57 6.08
C GLN A 127 -3.10 14.45 6.57
N ILE A 128 -2.50 13.30 6.25
CA ILE A 128 -1.07 13.07 6.23
C ILE A 128 -0.73 12.66 4.79
N ARG A 129 0.18 13.38 4.14
CA ARG A 129 0.70 13.06 2.82
C ARG A 129 2.21 12.94 2.89
N ILE A 130 2.73 11.83 2.40
CA ILE A 130 4.16 11.61 2.16
C ILE A 130 4.31 11.28 0.69
N ASP A 131 5.29 11.92 0.06
CA ASP A 131 5.64 11.80 -1.35
C ASP A 131 7.17 11.65 -1.38
N GLY A 132 7.63 10.41 -1.59
CA GLY A 132 9.06 10.06 -1.64
C GLY A 132 9.71 10.69 -2.86
N GLY A 133 9.07 10.52 -4.02
CA GLY A 133 9.55 11.09 -5.26
C GLY A 133 10.34 10.04 -6.03
N VAL A 134 11.40 10.44 -6.71
CA VAL A 134 12.15 9.49 -7.55
C VAL A 134 13.39 8.99 -6.83
N GLU A 135 13.82 7.78 -7.20
CA GLU A 135 14.87 6.97 -6.59
C GLU A 135 14.36 6.19 -5.35
N ASN A 136 15.26 5.57 -4.57
CA ASN A 136 14.84 4.49 -3.67
C ASN A 136 14.58 5.01 -2.24
N ASP A 137 13.32 5.12 -1.87
CA ASP A 137 12.93 5.76 -0.63
C ASP A 137 12.59 4.80 0.52
N ARG A 138 12.74 5.30 1.74
CA ARG A 138 12.36 4.58 2.97
C ARG A 138 11.37 5.41 3.76
N ILE A 139 10.11 5.04 3.65
CA ILE A 139 9.01 5.71 4.33
C ILE A 139 8.51 4.84 5.48
N SER A 140 8.42 5.40 6.68
CA SER A 140 7.85 4.68 7.82
C SER A 140 7.00 5.56 8.72
N ALA A 141 5.92 4.98 9.23
CA ALA A 141 5.06 5.63 10.21
C ALA A 141 4.69 4.68 11.34
N ARG A 142 4.80 5.17 12.57
CA ARG A 142 4.48 4.42 13.78
C ARG A 142 3.61 5.24 14.72
N GLN A 143 2.51 4.62 15.19
CA GLN A 143 1.58 5.25 16.13
C GLN A 143 1.07 6.60 15.60
N THR A 144 0.68 6.61 14.34
CA THR A 144 0.29 7.81 13.61
C THR A 144 -1.20 7.75 13.26
N SER A 145 -1.92 8.86 13.41
CA SER A 145 -3.34 8.90 13.09
C SER A 145 -3.79 10.17 12.37
N THR A 146 -4.79 10.03 11.50
CA THR A 146 -5.51 11.16 10.92
C THR A 146 -7.01 10.88 10.86
N ASN A 147 -7.86 11.92 10.94
CA ASN A 147 -9.31 11.77 10.75
C ASN A 147 -9.74 11.86 9.27
N GLY A 148 -8.80 12.06 8.36
CA GLY A 148 -9.03 11.99 6.92
C GLY A 148 -8.06 11.04 6.23
N LEU A 149 -7.39 11.51 5.18
CA LEU A 149 -6.55 10.66 4.32
C LEU A 149 -5.14 10.52 4.88
N PHE A 150 -4.66 9.28 5.00
CA PHE A 150 -3.22 9.01 5.08
C PHE A 150 -2.79 8.46 3.71
N LEU A 151 -2.04 9.27 2.96
CA LEU A 151 -1.45 8.92 1.67
C LEU A 151 0.06 8.77 1.77
N VAL A 152 0.60 7.68 1.26
CA VAL A 152 2.02 7.49 0.98
C VAL A 152 2.18 7.21 -0.50
N ASN A 153 2.95 8.06 -1.19
CA ASN A 153 3.38 7.86 -2.55
C ASN A 153 4.90 7.59 -2.57
N GLY A 154 5.29 6.48 -3.18
CA GLY A 154 6.68 6.16 -3.55
C GLY A 154 7.08 6.94 -4.80
N GLU A 155 6.34 6.74 -5.89
CA GLU A 155 6.48 7.34 -7.23
C GLU A 155 7.40 6.53 -8.17
N HIS A 156 8.72 6.63 -8.11
CA HIS A 156 9.57 5.78 -8.96
C HIS A 156 10.84 5.37 -8.22
N GLY A 157 11.16 4.08 -8.22
CA GLY A 157 12.35 3.54 -7.57
C GLY A 157 11.98 2.36 -6.70
N ASP A 158 12.99 1.68 -6.15
CA ASP A 158 12.79 0.54 -5.26
C ASP A 158 12.44 1.05 -3.85
N ASP A 159 11.17 1.29 -3.60
CA ASP A 159 10.69 1.91 -2.38
C ASP A 159 10.41 0.91 -1.27
N HIS A 160 10.48 1.42 -0.05
CA HIS A 160 10.25 0.61 1.13
C HIS A 160 9.38 1.34 2.14
N VAL A 161 8.11 0.96 2.15
CA VAL A 161 7.06 1.54 2.98
C VAL A 161 6.74 0.63 4.17
N ARG A 162 6.85 1.17 5.39
CA ARG A 162 6.51 0.46 6.64
C ARG A 162 5.54 1.24 7.51
N LEU A 163 4.30 0.77 7.61
CA LEU A 163 3.27 1.39 8.45
C LEU A 163 2.92 0.48 9.63
N SER A 164 2.96 1.00 10.85
CA SER A 164 2.68 0.22 12.06
C SER A 164 1.83 1.00 13.06
N TRP A 165 0.71 0.42 13.49
CA TRP A 165 -0.22 1.09 14.43
C TRP A 165 -0.75 2.42 13.87
N VAL A 166 -1.14 2.42 12.60
CA VAL A 166 -1.66 3.61 11.93
C VAL A 166 -3.18 3.62 11.90
N LYS A 167 -3.78 4.81 11.99
CA LYS A 167 -5.23 5.00 11.85
C LYS A 167 -5.54 6.11 10.86
N ALA A 168 -6.52 5.92 10.00
CA ALA A 168 -6.99 6.94 9.08
C ALA A 168 -8.50 6.85 8.89
N LYS A 169 -9.10 7.82 8.21
CA LYS A 169 -10.40 7.60 7.57
C LYS A 169 -10.20 6.71 6.35
N ASP A 170 -9.31 7.13 5.46
CA ASP A 170 -8.88 6.40 4.27
C ASP A 170 -7.35 6.25 4.34
N LEU A 171 -6.83 5.05 4.08
CA LEU A 171 -5.40 4.77 4.11
C LEU A 171 -4.96 4.24 2.74
N LYS A 172 -4.04 4.95 2.10
CA LYS A 172 -3.58 4.63 0.75
C LYS A 172 -2.06 4.60 0.68
N VAL A 173 -1.53 3.55 0.06
CA VAL A 173 -0.11 3.40 -0.28
C VAL A 173 -0.02 3.13 -1.79
N GLU A 174 0.75 3.94 -2.50
CA GLU A 174 1.02 3.81 -3.93
C GLU A 174 2.54 3.90 -4.13
N THR A 175 3.21 2.85 -4.58
CA THR A 175 4.68 2.91 -4.82
C THR A 175 5.03 3.04 -6.30
N HIS A 176 4.10 2.65 -7.19
CA HIS A 176 4.05 2.91 -8.63
C HIS A 176 5.02 2.12 -9.49
N GLY A 177 6.34 2.29 -9.41
CA GLY A 177 7.23 1.48 -10.24
C GLY A 177 8.62 1.39 -9.64
N GLY A 178 9.29 0.26 -9.90
CA GLY A 178 10.46 -0.18 -9.15
C GLY A 178 10.12 -1.37 -8.25
N VAL A 179 11.16 -2.05 -7.75
CA VAL A 179 10.99 -3.28 -6.94
C VAL A 179 10.66 -2.90 -5.50
N ASP A 180 9.36 -2.84 -5.20
CA ASP A 180 8.85 -2.24 -3.98
C ASP A 180 8.64 -3.21 -2.84
N ARG A 181 8.67 -2.67 -1.63
CA ARG A 181 8.41 -3.41 -0.39
C ARG A 181 7.44 -2.66 0.48
N VAL A 182 6.18 -3.12 0.50
CA VAL A 182 5.13 -2.56 1.35
C VAL A 182 4.83 -3.49 2.53
N SER A 183 5.02 -3.01 3.75
CA SER A 183 4.65 -3.72 4.97
C SER A 183 3.72 -2.89 5.85
N MET A 184 2.58 -3.48 6.22
CA MET A 184 1.62 -2.85 7.11
C MET A 184 1.26 -3.79 8.27
N TYR A 185 1.29 -3.25 9.49
CA TYR A 185 0.95 -4.00 10.69
C TYR A 185 0.02 -3.19 11.59
N GLN A 186 -1.12 -3.79 11.99
CA GLN A 186 -2.08 -3.13 12.90
C GLN A 186 -2.55 -1.77 12.34
N ALA A 187 -2.98 -1.74 11.08
CA ALA A 187 -3.58 -0.54 10.49
C ALA A 187 -5.10 -0.59 10.58
N LYS A 188 -5.72 0.58 10.80
CA LYS A 188 -7.19 0.70 10.79
C LYS A 188 -7.64 1.90 9.96
N ALA A 189 -8.55 1.67 9.02
CA ALA A 189 -9.29 2.73 8.33
C ALA A 189 -10.75 2.77 8.84
N LEU A 190 -11.37 3.95 8.80
CA LEU A 190 -12.82 4.07 9.00
C LEU A 190 -13.59 3.63 7.75
N ASN A 191 -13.03 3.94 6.58
CA ASN A 191 -13.51 3.56 5.27
C ASN A 191 -12.57 2.49 4.73
N ASP A 192 -11.61 2.87 3.88
CA ASP A 192 -10.88 1.97 2.99
C ASP A 192 -9.39 1.90 3.33
N ILE A 193 -8.81 0.73 3.06
CA ILE A 193 -7.36 0.55 2.97
C ILE A 193 -7.06 0.11 1.55
N ALA A 194 -6.22 0.87 0.84
CA ALA A 194 -5.76 0.55 -0.49
C ALA A 194 -4.22 0.50 -0.53
N VAL A 195 -3.68 -0.56 -1.14
CA VAL A 195 -2.26 -0.71 -1.45
C VAL A 195 -2.14 -1.02 -2.94
N ASN A 196 -1.37 -0.22 -3.67
CA ASN A 196 -0.97 -0.50 -5.05
C ASN A 196 0.55 -0.38 -5.15
N THR A 197 1.23 -1.43 -5.59
CA THR A 197 2.68 -1.36 -5.81
C THR A 197 3.05 -1.02 -7.25
N GLY A 198 2.13 -1.21 -8.19
CA GLY A 198 2.32 -0.84 -9.58
C GLY A 198 3.17 -1.87 -10.33
N GLN A 199 4.09 -1.42 -11.17
CA GLN A 199 4.89 -2.29 -12.05
C GLN A 199 6.18 -2.76 -11.37
N ASP A 200 6.78 -3.81 -11.92
CA ASP A 200 7.95 -4.55 -11.43
C ASP A 200 7.64 -5.54 -10.29
N THR A 201 8.61 -6.41 -9.97
CA THR A 201 8.44 -7.45 -8.94
C THR A 201 8.38 -6.87 -7.54
N ASP A 202 7.21 -6.97 -6.91
CA ASP A 202 6.92 -6.36 -5.63
C ASP A 202 6.71 -7.34 -4.48
N TYR A 203 6.89 -6.81 -3.27
CA TYR A 203 6.74 -7.58 -2.03
C TYR A 203 5.77 -6.89 -1.07
N ILE A 204 4.58 -7.48 -0.95
CA ILE A 204 3.51 -6.95 -0.10
C ILE A 204 3.32 -7.84 1.12
N ARG A 205 3.45 -7.28 2.32
CA ARG A 205 3.19 -7.98 3.59
C ARG A 205 2.23 -7.21 4.49
N LEU A 206 0.99 -7.67 4.57
CA LEU A 206 -0.07 -7.00 5.31
C LEU A 206 -0.56 -7.87 6.46
N SER A 207 -0.64 -7.30 7.67
CA SER A 207 -1.03 -8.07 8.84
C SER A 207 -1.91 -7.29 9.81
N ARG A 208 -3.04 -7.87 10.17
CA ARG A 208 -4.01 -7.33 11.14
C ARG A 208 -4.56 -5.99 10.69
N LEU A 209 -5.02 -5.91 9.45
CA LEU A 209 -5.63 -4.69 8.92
C LEU A 209 -7.15 -4.74 9.10
N LYS A 210 -7.74 -3.58 9.42
CA LYS A 210 -9.19 -3.44 9.55
C LYS A 210 -9.70 -2.21 8.81
N ALA A 211 -10.59 -2.41 7.86
CA ALA A 211 -11.35 -1.36 7.18
C ALA A 211 -12.81 -1.38 7.63
N GLY A 212 -13.50 -0.24 7.55
CA GLY A 212 -14.95 -0.19 7.74
C GLY A 212 -15.72 -0.50 6.45
N ASN A 213 -15.10 -0.24 5.31
CA ASN A 213 -15.55 -0.62 3.99
C ASN A 213 -14.59 -1.67 3.45
N ASP A 214 -13.71 -1.31 2.52
CA ASP A 214 -12.94 -2.25 1.71
C ASP A 214 -11.47 -2.32 2.11
N ILE A 215 -10.88 -3.49 1.89
CA ILE A 215 -9.43 -3.65 1.83
C ILE A 215 -9.09 -4.09 0.42
N GLU A 216 -8.29 -3.29 -0.26
CA GLU A 216 -7.86 -3.57 -1.62
C GLU A 216 -6.34 -3.60 -1.71
N VAL A 217 -5.83 -4.65 -2.32
CA VAL A 217 -4.41 -4.86 -2.55
C VAL A 217 -4.23 -5.21 -4.01
N ARG A 218 -3.42 -4.40 -4.70
CA ARG A 218 -3.06 -4.61 -6.09
C ARG A 218 -1.54 -4.62 -6.25
N SER A 219 -1.05 -5.54 -7.06
CA SER A 219 0.20 -5.39 -7.79
C SER A 219 -0.15 -5.46 -9.29
N GLU A 220 0.54 -4.67 -10.11
CA GLU A 220 0.27 -4.59 -11.56
C GLU A 220 1.15 -5.61 -12.29
N ASP A 221 2.01 -5.17 -13.22
CA ASP A 221 2.89 -6.07 -13.96
C ASP A 221 4.12 -6.44 -13.11
N GLY A 222 4.47 -7.71 -12.95
CA GLY A 222 5.65 -8.15 -12.21
C GLY A 222 5.48 -9.58 -11.67
N ASP A 223 6.58 -10.30 -11.41
CA ASP A 223 6.49 -11.55 -10.64
C ASP A 223 6.35 -11.20 -9.14
N ASP A 224 5.14 -11.07 -8.60
CA ASP A 224 4.88 -10.48 -7.29
C ASP A 224 4.74 -11.48 -6.15
N ALA A 225 5.08 -11.02 -4.94
CA ALA A 225 4.93 -11.80 -3.71
C ALA A 225 4.04 -11.08 -2.69
N LEU A 226 2.83 -11.59 -2.51
CA LEU A 226 1.82 -11.03 -1.63
C LEU A 226 1.51 -11.96 -0.45
N SER A 227 1.57 -11.43 0.77
CA SER A 227 1.20 -12.14 2.00
C SER A 227 0.28 -11.30 2.87
N THR A 228 -0.94 -11.80 3.10
CA THR A 228 -1.92 -11.19 3.99
C THR A 228 -2.25 -12.09 5.18
N TYR A 229 -2.41 -11.48 6.35
CA TYR A 229 -2.75 -12.18 7.60
C TYR A 229 -3.78 -11.40 8.41
N ALA A 230 -4.89 -12.02 8.78
CA ALA A 230 -5.92 -11.43 9.64
C ALA A 230 -6.48 -10.11 9.07
N MET A 231 -7.00 -10.16 7.85
CA MET A 231 -7.63 -9.02 7.17
C MET A 231 -9.12 -8.98 7.51
N LYS A 232 -9.64 -7.79 7.83
CA LYS A 232 -11.06 -7.61 8.13
C LYS A 232 -11.64 -6.35 7.46
N ALA A 233 -12.48 -6.56 6.46
CA ALA A 233 -13.27 -5.52 5.82
C ALA A 233 -14.72 -5.55 6.31
N GLY A 234 -15.39 -4.39 6.31
CA GLY A 234 -16.84 -4.33 6.54
C GLY A 234 -17.65 -4.59 5.28
N GLN A 235 -17.01 -4.45 4.11
CA GLN A 235 -17.55 -4.77 2.80
C GLN A 235 -16.66 -5.85 2.17
N ASP A 236 -15.72 -5.50 1.28
CA ASP A 236 -14.98 -6.48 0.50
C ASP A 236 -13.49 -6.56 0.87
N VAL A 237 -12.89 -7.74 0.68
CA VAL A 237 -11.43 -7.90 0.60
C VAL A 237 -11.07 -8.29 -0.81
N ILE A 238 -10.29 -7.45 -1.48
CA ILE A 238 -9.89 -7.60 -2.88
C ILE A 238 -8.37 -7.73 -2.93
N VAL A 239 -7.90 -8.80 -3.56
CA VAL A 239 -6.49 -9.05 -3.85
C VAL A 239 -6.36 -9.28 -5.35
N LYS A 240 -5.51 -8.49 -6.00
CA LYS A 240 -5.24 -8.64 -7.43
C LYS A 240 -3.74 -8.61 -7.68
N THR A 241 -3.25 -9.58 -8.42
CA THR A 241 -1.94 -9.55 -9.07
C THR A 241 -2.24 -9.60 -10.58
N SER A 242 -1.49 -8.87 -11.42
CA SER A 242 -1.87 -8.66 -12.81
C SER A 242 -1.08 -9.54 -13.77
N SER A 243 -0.03 -9.05 -14.42
CA SER A 243 0.76 -9.90 -15.31
C SER A 243 2.06 -10.32 -14.63
N GLY A 244 2.45 -11.58 -14.73
CA GLY A 244 3.65 -12.13 -14.10
C GLY A 244 3.37 -13.41 -13.34
N ASN A 245 4.41 -14.12 -12.90
CA ASN A 245 4.25 -15.37 -12.14
C ASN A 245 4.15 -15.05 -10.64
N ASP A 246 2.93 -14.93 -10.17
CA ASP A 246 2.61 -14.37 -8.88
C ASP A 246 2.48 -15.40 -7.78
N LEU A 247 2.67 -14.92 -6.55
CA LEU A 247 2.61 -15.74 -5.35
C LEU A 247 1.82 -15.03 -4.26
N ALA A 248 0.58 -15.48 -4.06
CA ALA A 248 -0.33 -14.94 -3.06
C ALA A 248 -0.60 -15.93 -1.92
N TRP A 249 -0.33 -15.49 -0.69
CA TRP A 249 -0.77 -16.17 0.54
C TRP A 249 -1.78 -15.31 1.29
N MET A 250 -2.99 -15.82 1.44
CA MET A 250 -4.05 -15.18 2.21
C MET A 250 -4.45 -16.06 3.39
N TYR A 251 -4.31 -15.53 4.59
CA TYR A 251 -4.63 -16.27 5.81
C TYR A 251 -5.50 -15.45 6.76
N ARG A 252 -6.62 -16.05 7.20
CA ARG A 252 -7.60 -15.40 8.09
C ARG A 252 -8.17 -14.13 7.48
N THR A 253 -8.99 -14.29 6.45
CA THR A 253 -9.64 -13.16 5.77
C THR A 253 -11.13 -13.13 6.11
N GLN A 254 -11.63 -11.96 6.49
CA GLN A 254 -13.05 -11.73 6.78
C GLN A 254 -13.56 -10.53 5.99
N ALA A 255 -14.58 -10.75 5.17
CA ALA A 255 -15.32 -9.72 4.46
C ALA A 255 -16.76 -9.68 4.95
N GLY A 256 -17.35 -8.48 5.01
CA GLY A 256 -18.77 -8.30 5.32
C GLY A 256 -19.69 -8.48 4.10
N ARG A 257 -19.08 -8.56 2.91
CA ARG A 257 -19.65 -8.98 1.64
C ARG A 257 -18.72 -10.04 1.03
N ASN A 258 -17.87 -9.65 0.09
CA ASN A 258 -17.14 -10.59 -0.77
C ASN A 258 -15.64 -10.67 -0.47
N VAL A 259 -15.05 -11.81 -0.81
CA VAL A 259 -13.61 -11.93 -0.99
C VAL A 259 -13.34 -12.17 -2.47
N VAL A 260 -12.54 -11.30 -3.09
CA VAL A 260 -12.18 -11.38 -4.51
C VAL A 260 -10.68 -11.58 -4.63
N VAL A 261 -10.29 -12.57 -5.41
CA VAL A 261 -8.90 -12.84 -5.78
C VAL A 261 -8.82 -12.98 -7.30
N ALA A 262 -7.96 -12.20 -7.93
CA ALA A 262 -7.61 -12.33 -9.34
C ALA A 262 -6.08 -12.39 -9.46
N MET A 263 -5.55 -13.39 -10.15
CA MET A 263 -4.10 -13.53 -10.39
C MET A 263 -3.71 -13.18 -11.85
N ASP A 264 -4.69 -13.15 -12.76
CA ASP A 264 -4.60 -12.68 -14.15
C ASP A 264 -3.60 -13.48 -15.03
N ASP A 265 -2.54 -12.89 -15.60
CA ASP A 265 -1.72 -13.55 -16.63
C ASP A 265 -0.38 -14.03 -16.05
N GLY A 266 -0.14 -15.34 -15.98
CA GLY A 266 1.14 -15.93 -15.60
C GLY A 266 1.01 -17.31 -14.95
N ASN A 267 2.11 -17.90 -14.48
CA ASN A 267 2.05 -19.19 -13.78
C ASN A 267 1.97 -18.97 -12.26
N ASP A 268 0.76 -18.86 -11.76
CA ASP A 268 0.49 -18.31 -10.44
C ASP A 268 0.38 -19.35 -9.35
N ARG A 269 0.58 -18.89 -8.12
CA ARG A 269 0.46 -19.70 -6.92
C ARG A 269 -0.37 -18.98 -5.87
N LEU A 270 -1.58 -19.47 -5.69
CA LEU A 270 -2.50 -19.01 -4.67
C LEU A 270 -2.60 -20.00 -3.51
N THR A 271 -2.42 -19.51 -2.29
CA THR A 271 -2.81 -20.23 -1.07
C THR A 271 -3.78 -19.38 -0.27
N MET A 272 -5.00 -19.87 -0.10
CA MET A 272 -6.02 -19.24 0.72
C MET A 272 -6.41 -20.15 1.88
N ARG A 273 -6.45 -19.61 3.10
CA ARG A 273 -6.88 -20.40 4.25
C ARG A 273 -7.61 -19.59 5.33
N ASP A 274 -8.63 -20.21 5.90
CA ASP A 274 -9.46 -19.67 6.96
C ASP A 274 -10.17 -18.37 6.50
N THR A 275 -10.96 -18.47 5.43
CA THR A 275 -11.63 -17.33 4.79
C THR A 275 -13.12 -17.34 5.09
N MET A 276 -13.67 -16.17 5.40
CA MET A 276 -15.11 -15.96 5.58
C MET A 276 -15.56 -14.76 4.75
N ALA A 277 -16.44 -15.01 3.79
CA ALA A 277 -17.26 -14.01 3.13
C ALA A 277 -18.69 -14.14 3.67
N VAL A 278 -19.40 -13.03 3.84
CA VAL A 278 -20.84 -13.08 4.20
C VAL A 278 -21.67 -13.35 2.95
N ASP A 279 -21.27 -12.71 1.85
CA ASP A 279 -21.79 -12.95 0.52
C ASP A 279 -20.82 -13.94 -0.14
N ASP A 280 -20.04 -13.56 -1.15
CA ASP A 280 -19.43 -14.56 -2.02
C ASP A 280 -17.89 -14.57 -2.00
N VAL A 281 -17.32 -15.67 -2.45
CA VAL A 281 -15.90 -15.76 -2.80
C VAL A 281 -15.79 -15.89 -4.32
N PHE A 282 -15.00 -15.00 -4.92
CA PHE A 282 -14.62 -15.05 -6.32
C PHE A 282 -13.11 -15.26 -6.41
N MET A 283 -12.71 -16.28 -7.17
CA MET A 283 -11.33 -16.63 -7.44
C MET A 283 -11.12 -16.79 -8.95
N GLU A 284 -10.21 -16.02 -9.51
CA GLU A 284 -9.80 -16.11 -10.90
C GLU A 284 -8.28 -16.29 -10.91
N LEU A 285 -7.80 -17.41 -11.46
CA LEU A 285 -6.36 -17.65 -11.63
C LEU A 285 -5.87 -17.01 -12.92
N GLY A 286 -6.62 -17.20 -14.01
CA GLY A 286 -6.38 -16.52 -15.28
C GLY A 286 -5.58 -17.38 -16.25
N ILE A 287 -4.71 -16.80 -17.08
CA ILE A 287 -3.99 -17.52 -18.14
C ILE A 287 -2.61 -17.94 -17.63
N GLY A 288 -2.30 -19.23 -17.75
CA GLY A 288 -0.99 -19.82 -17.44
C GLY A 288 -1.14 -21.11 -16.62
N ASP A 289 -0.03 -21.75 -16.27
CA ASP A 289 -0.06 -23.01 -15.51
C ASP A 289 -0.19 -22.73 -14.00
N ASP A 290 -1.42 -22.59 -13.51
CA ASP A 290 -1.71 -22.08 -12.17
C ASP A 290 -1.84 -23.15 -11.09
N LYS A 291 -1.61 -22.73 -9.84
CA LYS A 291 -1.78 -23.58 -8.66
C LYS A 291 -2.53 -22.87 -7.56
N ALA A 292 -3.72 -23.35 -7.25
CA ALA A 292 -4.51 -22.89 -6.10
C ALA A 292 -4.62 -23.96 -5.02
N ARG A 293 -4.37 -23.57 -3.77
CA ARG A 293 -4.67 -24.37 -2.58
C ARG A 293 -5.54 -23.59 -1.61
N VAL A 294 -6.79 -24.00 -1.50
CA VAL A 294 -7.83 -23.28 -0.75
C VAL A 294 -8.36 -24.16 0.37
N LYS A 295 -8.35 -23.63 1.60
CA LYS A 295 -8.75 -24.38 2.79
C LYS A 295 -9.66 -23.60 3.73
N ASN A 296 -10.67 -24.27 4.27
CA ASN A 296 -11.54 -23.71 5.31
C ASN A 296 -12.19 -22.39 4.87
N VAL A 297 -13.08 -22.49 3.90
CA VAL A 297 -13.86 -21.34 3.41
C VAL A 297 -15.31 -21.47 3.88
N ASN A 298 -15.90 -20.33 4.26
CA ASN A 298 -17.33 -20.18 4.48
C ASN A 298 -17.82 -18.97 3.68
N ALA A 299 -18.80 -19.18 2.81
CA ALA A 299 -19.38 -18.16 1.94
C ALA A 299 -20.85 -18.48 1.62
N GLY A 300 -21.59 -17.48 1.14
CA GLY A 300 -22.84 -17.63 0.42
C GLY A 300 -22.61 -18.49 -0.81
N ASP A 301 -21.89 -17.96 -1.78
CA ASP A 301 -21.44 -18.71 -2.95
C ASP A 301 -19.91 -18.73 -3.06
N PHE A 302 -19.39 -19.74 -3.74
CA PHE A 302 -17.98 -19.87 -4.06
C PHE A 302 -17.81 -20.13 -5.56
N TYR A 303 -17.15 -19.20 -6.24
CA TYR A 303 -16.82 -19.28 -7.64
C TYR A 303 -15.31 -19.30 -7.80
N ALA A 304 -14.78 -20.32 -8.48
CA ALA A 304 -13.39 -20.37 -8.87
C ALA A 304 -13.25 -20.69 -10.36
N ALA A 305 -12.34 -20.01 -11.03
CA ALA A 305 -12.05 -20.21 -12.43
C ALA A 305 -10.54 -20.13 -12.70
N ALA A 306 -10.04 -20.98 -13.58
CA ALA A 306 -8.83 -20.75 -14.34
C ALA A 306 -9.18 -20.59 -15.84
N ALA A 307 -8.20 -20.25 -16.67
CA ALA A 307 -8.39 -19.98 -18.10
C ALA A 307 -7.58 -20.94 -18.99
N ASP A 308 -6.63 -20.45 -19.77
CA ASP A 308 -5.80 -21.30 -20.65
C ASP A 308 -4.53 -21.71 -19.87
N GLY A 309 -4.24 -23.00 -19.74
CA GLY A 309 -3.07 -23.48 -19.01
C GLY A 309 -3.21 -24.90 -18.46
N GLN A 310 -2.16 -25.47 -17.86
CA GLN A 310 -2.28 -26.72 -17.10
C GLN A 310 -2.47 -26.41 -15.62
N ASP A 311 -3.73 -26.32 -15.22
CA ASP A 311 -4.12 -25.79 -13.93
C ASP A 311 -4.30 -26.87 -12.86
N LYS A 312 -3.97 -26.49 -11.62
CA LYS A 312 -4.17 -27.36 -10.47
C LYS A 312 -4.87 -26.64 -9.33
N MET A 313 -6.07 -27.11 -9.00
CA MET A 313 -6.85 -26.61 -7.89
C MET A 313 -7.06 -27.67 -6.80
N GLU A 314 -6.62 -27.36 -5.58
CA GLU A 314 -6.84 -28.14 -4.37
C GLU A 314 -7.78 -27.40 -3.41
N LEU A 315 -9.03 -27.85 -3.35
CA LEU A 315 -10.09 -27.30 -2.51
C LEU A 315 -10.38 -28.26 -1.34
N ASP A 316 -10.32 -27.77 -0.11
CA ASP A 316 -10.55 -28.60 1.08
C ASP A 316 -11.37 -27.84 2.13
N ASN A 317 -12.49 -28.42 2.56
CA ASN A 317 -13.41 -27.80 3.50
C ASN A 317 -13.94 -26.45 2.98
N ILE A 318 -14.55 -26.47 1.80
CA ILE A 318 -15.26 -25.33 1.21
C ILE A 318 -16.74 -25.46 1.56
N ASN A 319 -17.25 -24.52 2.36
CA ASN A 319 -18.65 -24.49 2.78
C ASN A 319 -19.33 -23.30 2.08
N ALA A 320 -19.94 -23.56 0.93
CA ALA A 320 -20.83 -22.62 0.27
C ALA A 320 -22.28 -22.87 0.73
N ALA A 321 -23.03 -21.81 0.99
CA ALA A 321 -24.44 -21.92 1.34
C ALA A 321 -25.30 -22.31 0.14
N ASN A 322 -25.00 -21.80 -1.07
CA ASN A 322 -25.70 -22.16 -2.30
C ASN A 322 -24.74 -22.74 -3.33
N ASP A 323 -24.05 -21.89 -4.09
CA ASP A 323 -23.35 -22.30 -5.30
C ASP A 323 -21.87 -22.58 -4.99
N LEU A 324 -21.37 -23.71 -5.49
CA LEU A 324 -19.94 -24.04 -5.47
C LEU A 324 -19.53 -24.40 -6.89
N HIS A 325 -19.07 -23.42 -7.64
CA HIS A 325 -18.76 -23.57 -9.05
C HIS A 325 -17.26 -23.47 -9.30
N VAL A 326 -16.72 -24.46 -9.99
CA VAL A 326 -15.31 -24.46 -10.42
C VAL A 326 -15.24 -24.71 -11.92
N LYS A 327 -14.45 -23.89 -12.62
CA LYS A 327 -14.13 -24.06 -14.04
C LYS A 327 -12.61 -24.11 -14.19
N MET A 328 -12.09 -25.15 -14.84
CA MET A 328 -10.65 -25.31 -15.01
C MET A 328 -10.16 -24.63 -16.29
N GLY A 329 -10.87 -24.78 -17.42
CA GLY A 329 -10.62 -23.94 -18.60
C GLY A 329 -10.07 -24.75 -19.76
N MET A 330 -9.12 -24.20 -20.53
CA MET A 330 -8.46 -24.94 -21.61
C MET A 330 -7.11 -25.49 -21.14
N GLY A 331 -6.92 -26.79 -21.27
CA GLY A 331 -5.64 -27.45 -20.96
C GLY A 331 -5.86 -28.77 -20.25
N ASP A 332 -4.78 -29.39 -19.78
CA ASP A 332 -4.87 -30.68 -19.08
C ASP A 332 -4.88 -30.42 -17.57
N ASP A 333 -6.08 -30.29 -16.99
CA ASP A 333 -6.27 -29.74 -15.66
C ASP A 333 -6.46 -30.79 -14.57
N VAL A 334 -6.24 -30.37 -13.32
CA VAL A 334 -6.40 -31.22 -12.13
C VAL A 334 -7.21 -30.53 -11.05
N LEU A 335 -8.42 -31.07 -10.79
CA LEU A 335 -9.26 -30.67 -9.67
C LEU A 335 -9.24 -31.71 -8.55
N ARG A 336 -8.94 -31.26 -7.33
CA ARG A 336 -9.07 -32.04 -6.09
C ARG A 336 -9.98 -31.30 -5.14
N ILE A 337 -11.15 -31.86 -4.84
CA ILE A 337 -12.09 -31.26 -3.89
C ILE A 337 -12.48 -32.26 -2.80
N SER A 338 -12.34 -31.86 -1.53
CA SER A 338 -12.70 -32.74 -0.41
C SER A 338 -13.35 -31.98 0.76
N ASN A 339 -14.09 -32.71 1.59
CA ASN A 339 -14.72 -32.24 2.82
C ASN A 339 -15.63 -31.01 2.62
N SER A 340 -16.21 -30.84 1.44
CA SER A 340 -16.92 -29.62 1.05
C SER A 340 -18.44 -29.80 1.02
N THR A 341 -19.17 -28.69 1.11
CA THR A 341 -20.64 -28.64 1.13
C THR A 341 -21.16 -27.49 0.27
N ALA A 342 -22.21 -27.75 -0.51
CA ALA A 342 -22.93 -26.76 -1.30
C ALA A 342 -24.36 -27.28 -1.60
N LEU A 343 -25.30 -26.39 -1.97
CA LEU A 343 -26.60 -26.80 -2.49
C LEU A 343 -26.54 -27.08 -4.00
N ASN A 344 -25.77 -26.27 -4.73
CA ASN A 344 -25.59 -26.39 -6.17
C ASN A 344 -24.08 -26.45 -6.50
N PRO A 345 -23.43 -27.60 -6.26
CA PRO A 345 -22.09 -27.85 -6.79
C PRO A 345 -22.13 -27.97 -8.33
N PHE A 346 -21.11 -27.43 -9.00
CA PHE A 346 -20.90 -27.62 -10.43
C PHE A 346 -19.41 -27.52 -10.76
N PHE A 347 -18.89 -28.51 -11.48
CA PHE A 347 -17.49 -28.58 -11.87
C PHE A 347 -17.36 -28.80 -13.37
N ASP A 348 -16.51 -28.03 -14.03
CA ASP A 348 -16.26 -28.11 -15.47
C ASP A 348 -14.76 -28.16 -15.70
N GLY A 349 -14.24 -29.27 -16.23
CA GLY A 349 -12.83 -29.36 -16.64
C GLY A 349 -12.58 -28.46 -17.85
N GLY A 350 -13.43 -28.57 -18.86
CA GLY A 350 -13.35 -27.77 -20.08
C GLY A 350 -12.66 -28.53 -21.21
N PRO A 351 -12.06 -27.85 -22.20
CA PRO A 351 -11.36 -28.54 -23.28
C PRO A 351 -9.96 -29.01 -22.86
N GLY A 352 -9.74 -30.32 -22.86
CA GLY A 352 -8.42 -30.92 -22.71
C GLY A 352 -8.50 -32.36 -22.22
N PHE A 353 -7.46 -32.83 -21.52
CA PHE A 353 -7.52 -34.08 -20.76
C PHE A 353 -7.52 -33.78 -19.26
N ASP A 354 -8.71 -33.73 -18.68
CA ASP A 354 -8.90 -33.23 -17.32
C ASP A 354 -9.07 -34.37 -16.30
N THR A 355 -8.51 -34.16 -15.12
CA THR A 355 -8.54 -35.12 -14.01
C THR A 355 -9.30 -34.57 -12.80
N LEU A 356 -10.35 -35.30 -12.38
CA LEU A 356 -11.06 -35.11 -11.12
C LEU A 356 -10.67 -36.20 -10.13
N TYR A 357 -10.38 -35.82 -8.88
CA TYR A 357 -10.23 -36.79 -7.79
C TYR A 357 -11.55 -36.93 -7.02
N ASP A 358 -12.09 -38.15 -6.99
CA ASP A 358 -13.28 -38.54 -6.24
C ASP A 358 -12.89 -38.72 -4.76
N LEU A 359 -13.20 -37.69 -3.96
CA LEU A 359 -12.82 -37.58 -2.55
C LEU A 359 -14.05 -37.17 -1.74
N PRO A 360 -14.20 -37.63 -0.48
CA PRO A 360 -15.45 -37.46 0.26
C PRO A 360 -15.94 -36.00 0.37
N ASN A 361 -17.15 -35.72 -0.12
CA ASN A 361 -17.90 -34.47 0.03
C ASN A 361 -19.32 -34.73 0.55
N ALA A 362 -20.10 -33.67 0.83
CA ALA A 362 -21.53 -33.78 1.14
C ALA A 362 -22.43 -33.89 -0.11
N PHE A 363 -21.82 -33.80 -1.29
CA PHE A 363 -22.40 -34.00 -2.61
C PHE A 363 -21.61 -35.09 -3.35
N ASP A 364 -22.04 -35.44 -4.57
CA ASP A 364 -21.37 -36.41 -5.43
C ASP A 364 -20.67 -35.65 -6.55
N GLU A 365 -19.39 -35.36 -6.36
CA GLU A 365 -18.63 -34.55 -7.30
C GLU A 365 -18.60 -35.13 -8.73
N VAL A 366 -18.77 -36.44 -8.89
CA VAL A 366 -18.78 -37.07 -10.21
C VAL A 366 -20.07 -36.72 -10.95
N LEU A 367 -21.22 -36.77 -10.27
CA LEU A 367 -22.52 -36.37 -10.84
C LEU A 367 -22.62 -34.87 -11.11
N ASP A 368 -21.91 -34.07 -10.33
CA ASP A 368 -21.90 -32.61 -10.41
C ASP A 368 -20.81 -32.07 -11.36
N SER A 369 -20.10 -32.97 -12.07
CA SER A 369 -19.00 -32.63 -12.97
C SER A 369 -19.29 -32.91 -14.44
N VAL A 370 -18.68 -32.10 -15.31
CA VAL A 370 -18.64 -32.30 -16.76
C VAL A 370 -17.22 -32.11 -17.28
N ASN A 371 -16.94 -32.68 -18.45
CA ASN A 371 -15.66 -32.52 -19.15
C ASN A 371 -14.45 -32.91 -18.29
N PHE A 372 -14.52 -34.08 -17.63
CA PHE A 372 -13.36 -34.74 -17.03
C PHE A 372 -13.19 -36.11 -17.68
N GLU A 373 -12.06 -36.32 -18.35
CA GLU A 373 -11.72 -37.57 -19.03
C GLU A 373 -11.28 -38.66 -18.04
N LEU A 374 -10.76 -38.26 -16.88
CA LEU A 374 -10.25 -39.15 -15.85
C LEU A 374 -10.81 -38.80 -14.47
N VAL A 375 -11.45 -39.77 -13.83
CA VAL A 375 -11.90 -39.69 -12.44
C VAL A 375 -11.16 -40.75 -11.62
N ILE A 376 -10.50 -40.34 -10.53
CA ILE A 376 -9.59 -41.19 -9.72
C ILE A 376 -9.99 -41.26 -8.25
#